data_AF-A0A6N4ULJ2-F1
#
_entry.id   AF-A0A6N4ULJ2-F1
#
_cell.length_a   1.000
_cell.length_b   1.000
_cell.length_c   1.000
_cell.angle_alpha   90.00
_cell.angle_beta   90.00
_cell.angle_gamma   90.00
#
_symmetry.space_group_name_H-M   'P 1'
#
loop_
_entity.id
_entity.type
_entity.pdbx_description
1 polymer ?
#
loop_
_entity_poly.entity_id
_entity_poly.type
_entity_poly.pdbx_seq_one_letter_code
_entity_poly.pdbx_strand_id
1 'polypeptide(L)'
;MTHFLVLLLALLIGVVAGLRTFAAPAAVAWAAALSWINLDGTWAEWLAHPIVVTVLTILAVVELVTDQLPQTPSRKTPVQFIARLLTGAFAGAVIGTAWGYTFGGLGAGLVGAVIGTLGGYEARRRLVAANGGHDLPIALLEDAIAVLGAFAIAALTAVV
;
A
#
# COMPACT_ATOMS: atom_id res chain seq x y z
N MET A 1 2.16 20.65 4.79
CA MET A 1 1.81 20.13 3.45
C MET A 1 0.73 20.94 2.72
N THR A 2 0.86 21.10 1.40
CA THR A 2 -0.21 21.60 0.52
C THR A 2 -1.19 20.47 0.18
N HIS A 3 -2.45 20.82 -0.13
CA HIS A 3 -3.48 19.85 -0.53
C HIS A 3 -3.01 18.94 -1.67
N PHE A 4 -2.37 19.50 -2.70
CA PHE A 4 -1.83 18.73 -3.83
C PHE A 4 -0.84 17.64 -3.40
N LEU A 5 0.09 17.96 -2.51
CA LEU A 5 1.10 17.00 -2.07
C LEU A 5 0.47 15.88 -1.22
N VAL A 6 -0.51 16.19 -0.38
CA VAL A 6 -1.25 15.17 0.39
C VAL A 6 -1.98 14.21 -0.54
N LEU A 7 -2.66 14.72 -1.57
CA LEU A 7 -3.32 13.87 -2.57
C LEU A 7 -2.32 13.04 -3.37
N LEU A 8 -1.15 13.59 -3.69
CA LEU A 8 -0.09 12.85 -4.36
C LEU A 8 0.43 11.69 -3.49
N LEU A 9 0.74 11.93 -2.22
CA LEU A 9 1.18 10.87 -1.30
C LEU A 9 0.09 9.82 -1.10
N ALA A 10 -1.17 10.24 -0.96
CA ALA A 10 -2.31 9.34 -0.85
C ALA A 10 -2.50 8.50 -2.13
N LEU A 11 -2.31 9.08 -3.31
CA LEU A 11 -2.36 8.36 -4.57
C LEU A 11 -1.21 7.35 -4.69
N LEU A 12 0.01 7.75 -4.34
CA LEU A 12 1.18 6.89 -4.40
C LEU A 12 1.07 5.71 -3.41
N ILE A 13 0.61 5.95 -2.18
CA ILE A 13 0.39 4.85 -1.21
C ILE A 13 -0.74 3.93 -1.69
N GLY A 14 -1.74 4.49 -2.38
CA GLY A 14 -2.77 3.72 -3.07
C GLY A 14 -2.18 2.81 -4.14
N VAL A 15 -1.27 3.31 -4.99
CA VAL A 15 -0.57 2.49 -6.00
C VAL A 15 0.13 1.32 -5.35
N VAL A 16 0.82 1.55 -4.22
CA VAL A 16 1.46 0.48 -3.45
C VAL A 16 0.44 -0.54 -2.93
N ALA A 17 -0.71 -0.10 -2.41
CA ALA A 17 -1.80 -0.99 -2.00
C ALA A 17 -2.33 -1.85 -3.17
N GLY A 18 -2.35 -1.28 -4.38
CA GLY A 18 -2.71 -1.96 -5.62
C GLY A 18 -1.74 -3.06 -6.03
N LEU A 19 -0.45 -2.91 -5.69
CA LEU A 19 0.57 -3.95 -5.88
C LEU A 19 0.49 -5.00 -4.76
N ARG A 20 0.44 -4.54 -3.50
CA ARG A 20 0.41 -5.36 -2.28
C ARG A 20 -0.58 -4.81 -1.26
N THR A 21 -1.57 -5.61 -0.91
CA THR A 21 -2.74 -5.25 -0.11
C THR A 21 -2.38 -4.70 1.26
N PHE A 22 -1.45 -5.36 1.97
CA PHE A 22 -1.13 -5.02 3.36
C PHE A 22 0.12 -4.13 3.50
N ALA A 23 0.88 -3.92 2.41
CA ALA A 23 2.08 -3.08 2.44
C ALA A 23 1.74 -1.62 2.79
N ALA A 24 0.69 -1.06 2.20
CA ALA A 24 0.27 0.31 2.45
C ALA A 24 -0.24 0.54 3.90
N PRO A 25 -1.20 -0.24 4.43
CA PRO A 25 -1.61 -0.13 5.83
C PRO A 25 -0.47 -0.32 6.83
N ALA A 26 0.43 -1.29 6.59
CA ALA A 26 1.58 -1.51 7.47
C ALA A 26 2.52 -0.30 7.48
N ALA A 27 2.85 0.27 6.32
CA ALA A 27 3.72 1.43 6.22
C ALA A 27 3.11 2.66 6.92
N VAL A 28 1.80 2.90 6.78
CA VAL A 28 1.12 4.01 7.47
C VAL A 28 1.05 3.78 8.98
N ALA A 29 0.84 2.55 9.45
CA ALA A 29 0.90 2.22 10.87
C ALA A 29 2.30 2.45 11.45
N TRP A 30 3.36 2.07 10.72
CA TRP A 30 4.73 2.39 11.10
C TRP A 30 5.01 3.90 11.08
N ALA A 31 4.47 4.64 10.11
CA ALA A 31 4.58 6.10 10.08
C ALA A 31 3.98 6.72 11.34
N ALA A 32 2.81 6.23 11.78
CA ALA A 32 2.16 6.70 13.00
C ALA A 32 2.97 6.33 14.24
N ALA A 33 3.46 5.09 14.33
CA ALA A 33 4.24 4.60 15.47
C ALA A 33 5.62 5.28 15.61
N LEU A 34 6.23 5.69 14.50
CA LEU A 34 7.49 6.43 14.46
C LEU A 34 7.28 7.96 14.53
N SER A 35 6.04 8.41 14.74
CA SER A 35 5.67 9.83 14.78
C SER A 35 6.05 10.61 13.51
N TRP A 36 6.13 9.94 12.37
CA TRP A 36 6.31 10.55 11.05
C TRP A 36 5.06 11.28 10.59
N ILE A 37 3.89 10.76 10.99
CA ILE A 37 2.60 11.37 10.76
C ILE A 37 1.91 11.56 12.12
N ASN A 38 1.37 12.75 12.36
CA ASN A 38 0.63 13.04 13.57
C ASN A 38 -0.85 12.66 13.38
N LEU A 39 -1.31 11.68 14.16
CA LEU A 39 -2.70 11.20 14.18
C LEU A 39 -3.37 11.40 15.54
N ASP A 40 -2.75 12.12 16.47
CA ASP A 40 -3.26 12.30 17.83
C ASP A 40 -4.60 13.05 17.83
N GLY A 41 -5.58 12.54 18.59
CA GLY A 41 -6.92 13.12 18.63
C GLY A 41 -7.75 12.90 17.36
N THR A 42 -7.27 12.07 16.43
CA THR A 42 -8.00 11.73 15.20
C THR A 42 -8.62 10.34 15.28
N TRP A 43 -9.53 10.04 14.35
CA TRP A 43 -10.15 8.71 14.26
C TRP A 43 -9.14 7.57 13.97
N ALA A 44 -7.93 7.91 13.51
CA ALA A 44 -6.89 6.99 13.09
C ALA A 44 -5.76 6.82 14.13
N GLU A 45 -5.87 7.43 15.30
CA GLU A 45 -4.85 7.40 16.37
C GLU A 45 -4.45 5.96 16.77
N TRP A 46 -5.41 5.04 16.77
CA TRP A 46 -5.22 3.63 17.11
C TRP A 46 -4.20 2.90 16.21
N LEU A 47 -3.87 3.42 15.03
CA LEU A 47 -2.86 2.83 14.14
C LEU A 47 -1.45 2.85 14.73
N ALA A 48 -1.15 3.80 15.62
CA ALA A 48 0.13 3.87 16.31
C ALA A 48 0.27 2.78 17.40
N HIS A 49 -0.82 2.08 17.75
CA HIS A 49 -0.79 1.08 18.82
C HIS A 49 0.11 -0.12 18.43
N PRO A 50 1.05 -0.57 19.31
CA PRO A 50 2.02 -1.61 18.96
C PRO A 50 1.41 -2.92 18.46
N ILE A 51 0.25 -3.32 19.02
CA ILE A 51 -0.48 -4.51 18.57
C ILE A 51 -0.94 -4.36 17.11
N VAL A 52 -1.45 -3.18 16.73
CA VAL A 52 -1.97 -2.92 15.38
C VAL A 52 -0.82 -2.94 14.37
N VAL A 53 0.29 -2.25 14.69
CA VAL A 53 1.51 -2.26 13.89
C VAL A 53 2.01 -3.71 13.69
N THR A 54 2.03 -4.50 14.75
CA THR A 54 2.48 -5.90 14.72
C THR A 54 1.57 -6.75 13.83
N VAL A 55 0.25 -6.65 14.00
CA VAL A 55 -0.72 -7.42 13.20
C VAL A 55 -0.62 -7.05 11.72
N LEU A 56 -0.57 -5.76 11.39
CA LEU A 56 -0.44 -5.31 9.99
C LEU A 56 0.89 -5.75 9.37
N THR A 57 1.98 -5.74 10.16
CA THR A 57 3.29 -6.25 9.71
C THR A 57 3.23 -7.75 9.44
N ILE A 58 2.62 -8.54 10.32
CA ILE A 58 2.43 -9.99 10.11
C ILE A 58 1.62 -10.23 8.85
N LEU A 59 0.51 -9.51 8.66
CA LEU A 59 -0.32 -9.64 7.45
C LEU A 59 0.45 -9.31 6.17
N ALA A 60 1.26 -8.26 6.18
CA ALA A 60 2.14 -7.91 5.06
C ALA A 60 3.18 -9.00 4.76
N VAL A 61 3.82 -9.56 5.79
CA VAL A 61 4.78 -10.66 5.64
C VAL A 61 4.10 -11.93 5.11
N VAL A 62 2.91 -12.27 5.61
CA VAL A 62 2.14 -13.42 5.12
C VAL A 62 1.77 -13.24 3.65
N GLU A 63 1.37 -12.04 3.23
CA GLU A 63 1.07 -11.74 1.83
C GLU A 63 2.31 -11.92 0.92
N LEU A 64 3.51 -11.54 1.39
CA LEU A 64 4.76 -11.74 0.65
C LEU A 64 5.11 -13.24 0.50
N VAL A 65 5.01 -14.00 1.59
CA VAL A 65 5.33 -15.43 1.59
C VAL A 65 4.34 -16.21 0.74
N THR A 66 3.04 -15.95 0.90
CA THR A 66 1.98 -16.71 0.20
C THR A 66 1.98 -16.46 -1.31
N ASP A 67 2.47 -15.31 -1.78
CA ASP A 67 2.53 -15.04 -3.22
C ASP A 67 3.67 -15.77 -3.95
N GLN A 68 4.72 -16.20 -3.22
CA GLN A 68 5.84 -16.93 -3.80
C GLN A 68 5.58 -18.45 -3.89
N LEU A 69 4.48 -18.95 -3.31
CA LEU A 69 4.18 -20.37 -3.27
C LEU A 69 3.58 -20.86 -4.62
N PRO A 70 4.09 -21.97 -5.19
CA PRO A 70 3.67 -22.50 -6.50
C PRO A 70 2.24 -23.08 -6.53
N GLN A 71 1.59 -23.20 -5.37
CA GLN A 71 0.21 -23.65 -5.24
C GLN A 71 -0.66 -22.52 -4.70
N THR A 72 -1.22 -21.70 -5.59
CA THR A 72 -2.42 -20.92 -5.29
C THR A 72 -3.54 -21.32 -6.25
N PRO A 73 -4.77 -21.63 -5.76
CA PRO A 73 -5.92 -21.91 -6.61
C PRO A 73 -6.18 -20.76 -7.59
N SER A 74 -6.86 -21.05 -8.70
CA SER A 74 -7.07 -20.12 -9.82
C SER A 74 -7.53 -18.71 -9.37
N ARG A 75 -6.62 -17.75 -9.55
CA ARG A 75 -6.74 -16.32 -9.17
C ARG A 75 -7.67 -15.55 -10.12
N LYS A 76 -8.99 -15.76 -10.01
CA LYS A 76 -10.01 -14.85 -10.58
C LYS A 76 -10.89 -14.28 -9.48
N THR A 77 -10.29 -13.73 -8.43
CA THR A 77 -11.04 -13.33 -7.23
C THR A 77 -11.16 -11.81 -7.16
N PRO A 78 -12.32 -11.24 -7.57
CA PRO A 78 -12.72 -9.87 -7.25
C PRO A 78 -12.44 -9.49 -5.79
N VAL A 79 -12.44 -10.47 -4.88
CA VAL A 79 -12.08 -10.33 -3.47
C VAL A 79 -10.71 -9.68 -3.26
N GLN A 80 -9.66 -10.10 -3.98
CA GLN A 80 -8.32 -9.51 -3.82
C GLN A 80 -8.27 -8.07 -4.34
N PHE A 81 -8.95 -7.81 -5.46
CA PHE A 81 -9.07 -6.46 -6.00
C PHE A 81 -9.80 -5.53 -5.01
N ILE A 82 -10.94 -5.97 -4.46
CA ILE A 82 -11.70 -5.21 -3.46
C ILE A 82 -10.83 -4.94 -2.22
N ALA A 83 -10.09 -5.94 -1.73
CA ALA A 83 -9.20 -5.76 -0.59
C ALA A 83 -8.14 -4.68 -0.84
N ARG A 84 -7.54 -4.64 -2.04
CA ARG A 84 -6.57 -3.61 -2.45
C ARG A 84 -7.19 -2.22 -2.52
N LEU A 85 -8.42 -2.11 -3.04
CA LEU A 85 -9.15 -0.84 -3.08
C LEU A 85 -9.44 -0.32 -1.68
N LEU A 86 -9.93 -1.19 -0.79
CA LEU A 86 -10.26 -0.82 0.59
C LEU A 86 -9.01 -0.41 1.38
N THR A 87 -7.92 -1.17 1.26
CA THR A 87 -6.66 -0.87 1.96
C THR A 87 -5.97 0.36 1.41
N GLY A 88 -6.02 0.61 0.09
CA GLY A 88 -5.50 1.83 -0.52
C GLY A 88 -6.32 3.06 -0.14
N ALA A 89 -7.66 2.97 -0.18
CA ALA A 89 -8.55 4.03 0.27
C ALA A 89 -8.33 4.34 1.76
N PHE A 90 -8.18 3.31 2.59
CA PHE A 90 -7.89 3.44 4.01
C PHE A 90 -6.54 4.15 4.25
N ALA A 91 -5.46 3.67 3.64
CA ALA A 91 -4.13 4.28 3.79
C ALA A 91 -4.12 5.74 3.31
N GLY A 92 -4.78 6.04 2.18
CA GLY A 92 -4.94 7.40 1.69
C GLY A 92 -5.75 8.30 2.63
N ALA A 93 -6.83 7.77 3.24
CA ALA A 93 -7.63 8.50 4.21
C ALA A 93 -6.84 8.84 5.48
N VAL A 94 -6.01 7.92 5.96
CA VAL A 94 -5.15 8.14 7.13
C VAL A 94 -4.12 9.23 6.84
N ILE A 95 -3.41 9.15 5.70
CA ILE A 95 -2.48 10.21 5.27
C ILE A 95 -3.22 11.56 5.17
N GLY A 96 -4.40 11.58 4.55
CA GLY A 96 -5.21 12.79 4.43
C GLY A 96 -5.64 13.39 5.78
N THR A 97 -5.81 12.56 6.81
CA THR A 97 -6.33 12.99 8.12
C THR A 97 -5.36 13.91 8.86
N ALA A 98 -4.05 13.67 8.75
CA ALA A 98 -3.04 14.51 9.40
C ALA A 98 -3.04 15.98 8.94
N TRP A 99 -3.59 16.27 7.76
CA TRP A 99 -3.71 17.63 7.22
C TRP A 99 -5.16 18.06 6.88
N GLY A 100 -6.16 17.33 7.37
CA GLY A 100 -7.57 17.69 7.20
C GLY A 100 -8.18 17.41 5.81
N TYR A 101 -7.53 16.60 4.99
CA TYR A 101 -7.98 16.21 3.64
C TYR A 101 -8.43 14.74 3.56
N THR A 102 -9.03 14.19 4.61
CA THR A 102 -9.38 12.77 4.73
C THR A 102 -10.12 12.21 3.51
N PHE A 103 -11.17 12.89 3.03
CA PHE A 103 -11.95 12.40 1.87
C PHE A 103 -11.19 12.52 0.55
N GLY A 104 -10.39 13.58 0.38
CA GLY A 104 -9.52 13.73 -0.78
C GLY A 104 -8.45 12.63 -0.80
N GLY A 105 -7.81 12.37 0.34
CA GLY A 105 -6.84 11.29 0.52
C GLY A 105 -7.46 9.91 0.29
N LEU A 106 -8.68 9.66 0.78
CA LEU A 106 -9.43 8.43 0.54
C LEU A 106 -9.63 8.19 -0.97
N GLY A 107 -10.15 9.20 -1.67
CA GLY A 107 -10.39 9.12 -3.11
C GLY A 107 -9.09 8.92 -3.90
N ALA A 108 -8.04 9.67 -3.56
CA ALA A 108 -6.73 9.53 -4.18
C ALA A 108 -6.13 8.13 -3.96
N GLY A 109 -6.21 7.60 -2.74
CA GLY A 109 -5.77 6.24 -2.41
C GLY A 109 -6.54 5.15 -3.15
N LEU A 110 -7.85 5.32 -3.30
CA LEU A 110 -8.68 4.40 -4.09
C LEU A 110 -8.28 4.42 -5.58
N VAL A 111 -8.10 5.61 -6.17
CA VAL A 111 -7.65 5.76 -7.56
C VAL A 111 -6.25 5.16 -7.73
N GLY A 112 -5.35 5.43 -6.78
CA GLY A 112 -4.03 4.84 -6.74
C GLY A 112 -4.08 3.31 -6.75
N ALA A 113 -4.94 2.69 -5.93
CA ALA A 113 -5.08 1.23 -5.87
C ALA A 113 -5.55 0.61 -7.19
N VAL A 114 -6.45 1.29 -7.91
CA VAL A 114 -6.86 0.87 -9.26
C VAL A 114 -5.68 0.93 -10.23
N ILE A 115 -4.94 2.04 -10.23
CA ILE A 115 -3.76 2.23 -11.09
C ILE A 115 -2.69 1.17 -10.79
N GLY A 116 -2.37 0.95 -9.51
CA GLY A 116 -1.38 -0.02 -9.08
C GLY A 116 -1.76 -1.45 -9.45
N THR A 117 -3.04 -1.82 -9.30
CA THR A 117 -3.49 -3.17 -9.63
C THR A 117 -3.44 -3.46 -11.13
N LEU A 118 -4.01 -2.56 -11.95
CA LEU A 118 -4.06 -2.74 -13.40
C LEU A 118 -2.67 -2.56 -14.04
N GLY A 119 -1.93 -1.55 -13.60
CA GLY A 119 -0.58 -1.25 -14.06
C GLY A 119 0.43 -2.33 -13.68
N GLY A 120 0.41 -2.80 -12.43
CA GLY A 120 1.27 -3.87 -11.94
C GLY A 120 1.02 -5.19 -12.69
N TYR A 121 -0.26 -5.55 -12.88
CA TYR A 121 -0.62 -6.76 -13.64
C TYR A 121 -0.08 -6.74 -15.08
N GLU A 122 -0.28 -5.64 -15.80
CA GLU A 122 0.19 -5.53 -17.18
C GLU A 122 1.72 -5.45 -17.27
N ALA A 123 2.37 -4.74 -16.34
CA ALA A 123 3.83 -4.68 -16.25
C ALA A 123 4.44 -6.07 -16.00
N ARG A 124 3.94 -6.81 -15.00
CA ARG A 124 4.38 -8.18 -14.70
C ARG A 124 4.19 -9.10 -15.89
N ARG A 125 3.01 -9.07 -16.53
CA ARG A 125 2.74 -9.88 -17.72
C ARG A 125 3.75 -9.65 -18.84
N ARG A 126 4.09 -8.38 -19.13
CA ARG A 126 5.07 -8.04 -20.18
C ARG A 126 6.49 -8.43 -19.81
N LEU A 127 6.89 -8.19 -18.55
CA LEU A 127 8.22 -8.55 -18.07
C LEU A 127 8.43 -10.06 -18.06
N VAL A 128 7.43 -10.85 -17.64
CA VAL A 128 7.51 -12.31 -17.62
C VAL A 128 7.64 -12.86 -19.05
N ALA A 129 6.89 -12.29 -20.00
CA ALA A 129 7.02 -12.63 -21.41
C ALA A 129 8.41 -12.30 -21.97
N ALA A 130 9.00 -11.16 -21.57
CA ALA A 130 10.34 -10.76 -21.97
C ALA A 130 11.46 -11.58 -21.30
N ASN A 131 11.23 -12.08 -20.08
CA ASN A 131 12.19 -12.83 -19.27
C ASN A 131 12.13 -14.35 -19.51
N GLY A 132 11.58 -14.79 -20.65
CA GLY A 132 11.48 -16.20 -21.01
C GLY A 132 10.57 -17.03 -20.12
N GLY A 133 9.60 -16.42 -19.43
CA GLY A 133 8.64 -17.10 -18.56
C GLY A 133 9.07 -17.27 -17.10
N HIS A 134 10.23 -16.73 -16.70
CA HIS A 134 10.67 -16.76 -15.30
C HIS A 134 9.93 -15.71 -14.45
N ASP A 135 8.89 -16.14 -13.75
CA ASP A 135 8.01 -15.27 -12.94
C ASP A 135 8.62 -14.86 -11.58
N LEU A 136 9.37 -15.77 -10.93
CA LEU A 136 9.89 -15.55 -9.58
C LEU A 136 10.79 -14.30 -9.43
N PRO A 137 11.78 -14.04 -10.32
CA PRO A 137 12.62 -12.84 -10.19
C PRO A 137 11.85 -11.53 -10.31
N ILE A 138 10.79 -11.51 -11.13
CA ILE A 138 9.97 -10.33 -11.35
C ILE A 138 9.04 -10.10 -10.16
N ALA A 139 8.46 -11.17 -9.60
CA ALA A 139 7.65 -11.09 -8.39
C ALA A 139 8.47 -10.53 -7.20
N LEU A 140 9.71 -11.00 -7.01
CA LEU A 140 10.59 -10.48 -5.96
C LEU A 140 10.94 -9.00 -6.14
N LEU A 141 11.15 -8.57 -7.39
CA LEU A 141 11.40 -7.16 -7.70
C LEU A 141 10.18 -6.30 -7.40
N GLU A 142 8.99 -6.74 -7.80
CA GLU A 142 7.72 -6.05 -7.51
C GLU A 142 7.52 -5.88 -5.99
N ASP A 143 7.85 -6.92 -5.22
CA ASP A 143 7.77 -6.90 -3.75
C ASP A 143 8.72 -5.90 -3.12
N ALA A 144 9.96 -5.87 -3.58
CA ALA A 144 10.94 -4.90 -3.12
C ALA A 144 10.46 -3.47 -3.42
N ILE A 145 9.94 -3.22 -4.63
CA ILE A 145 9.40 -1.91 -5.02
C ILE A 145 8.19 -1.54 -4.15
N ALA A 146 7.27 -2.48 -3.91
CA ALA A 146 6.07 -2.23 -3.11
C ALA A 146 6.45 -1.87 -1.66
N VAL A 147 7.29 -2.67 -1.01
CA VAL A 147 7.68 -2.45 0.39
C VAL A 147 8.51 -1.19 0.53
N LEU A 148 9.59 -1.04 -0.25
CA LEU A 148 10.45 0.14 -0.17
C LEU A 148 9.69 1.42 -0.56
N GLY A 149 8.84 1.34 -1.58
CA GLY A 149 7.95 2.43 -1.97
C GLY A 149 7.00 2.83 -0.86
N ALA A 150 6.36 1.86 -0.18
CA ALA A 150 5.47 2.12 0.94
C ALA A 150 6.17 2.93 2.05
N PHE A 151 7.34 2.46 2.48
CA PHE A 151 8.11 3.11 3.54
C PHE A 151 8.70 4.46 3.11
N ALA A 152 9.11 4.61 1.86
CA ALA A 152 9.58 5.89 1.33
C ALA A 152 8.46 6.93 1.33
N ILE A 153 7.26 6.57 0.87
CA ILE A 153 6.08 7.46 0.88
C ILE A 153 5.69 7.80 2.31
N ALA A 154 5.67 6.81 3.21
CA ALA A 154 5.46 7.01 4.64
C ALA A 154 6.49 7.98 5.25
N ALA A 155 7.78 7.82 4.95
CA ALA A 155 8.82 8.71 5.45
C ALA A 155 8.67 10.14 4.90
N LEU A 156 8.23 10.30 3.66
CA LEU A 156 7.97 11.63 3.07
C LEU A 156 6.86 12.39 3.82
N THR A 157 5.95 11.71 4.51
CA THR A 157 4.95 12.38 5.36
C THR A 157 5.57 13.17 6.52
N ALA A 158 6.79 12.82 6.95
CA ALA A 158 7.51 13.52 8.02
C ALA A 158 8.30 14.75 7.55
N VAL A 159 8.64 14.81 6.26
CA VAL A 159 9.64 15.76 5.74
C VAL A 159 9.00 16.91 4.94
N VAL A 160 7.75 16.75 4.52
CA VAL A 160 7.04 17.64 3.58
C VAL A 160 5.80 18.27 4.24
#